data_AF-A0A6G9N8X2-F1
#
_entry.id   AF-A0A6G9N8X2-F1
#
_cell.length_a   1.000
_cell.length_b   1.000
_cell.length_c   1.000
_cell.angle_alpha   90.00
_cell.angle_beta   90.00
_cell.angle_gamma   90.00
#
_symmetry.space_group_name_H-M   'P 1'
#
loop_
_entity.id
_entity.type
_entity.pdbx_description
1 polymer ?
#
loop_
_entity_poly.entity_id
_entity_poly.type
_entity_poly.pdbx_seq_one_letter_code
_entity_poly.pdbx_strand_id
1 'polypeptide(L)' 'MKFRNIALATAAVSLAASPAIAEAAFERSVAPVEGESEVGGSGILLAVLAGAAIIGGIIIAADGSDDNAVSP' A
#
# COMPACT_ATOMS: atom_id res chain seq x y z
N MET A 1 14.53 -20.70 12.96
CA MET A 1 13.36 -19.81 12.83
C MET A 1 13.70 -18.48 12.16
N LYS A 2 14.83 -17.83 12.48
CA LYS A 2 15.21 -16.52 11.91
C LYS A 2 15.21 -16.44 10.37
N PHE A 3 15.84 -17.39 9.68
CA PHE A 3 15.91 -17.39 8.21
C PHE A 3 14.56 -17.57 7.50
N ARG A 4 13.70 -18.45 8.03
CA ARG A 4 12.33 -18.64 7.51
C ARG A 4 11.49 -17.37 7.68
N ASN A 5 11.66 -16.67 8.78
CA ASN A 5 10.92 -15.43 9.05
C ASN A 5 11.40 -14.29 8.14
N ILE A 6 12.71 -14.20 7.86
CA ILE A 6 13.24 -13.24 6.89
C ILE A 6 12.70 -13.53 5.49
N ALA A 7 12.73 -14.80 5.06
CA ALA A 7 12.21 -15.18 3.74
C ALA A 7 10.70 -14.88 3.59
N LEU A 8 9.90 -15.13 4.63
CA LEU A 8 8.48 -14.78 4.64
C LEU A 8 8.26 -13.26 4.63
N ALA A 9 9.04 -12.50 5.39
CA ALA A 9 8.95 -11.04 5.41
C ALA A 9 9.29 -10.44 4.03
N THR A 10 10.35 -10.93 3.39
CA THR A 10 10.72 -10.48 2.03
C THR A 10 9.64 -10.84 1.02
N ALA A 11 9.06 -12.03 1.09
CA ALA A 11 7.96 -12.45 0.20
C ALA A 11 6.71 -11.58 0.40
N ALA A 12 6.33 -11.31 1.65
CA ALA A 12 5.19 -10.45 1.97
C ALA A 12 5.38 -9.02 1.46
N VAL A 13 6.57 -8.45 1.66
CA VAL A 13 6.93 -7.12 1.14
C VAL A 13 6.91 -7.10 -0.39
N SER A 14 7.43 -8.14 -1.04
CA SER A 14 7.41 -8.24 -2.51
C SER A 14 6.00 -8.34 -3.07
N LEU A 15 5.09 -9.05 -2.39
CA LEU A 15 3.68 -9.14 -2.78
C LEU A 15 2.95 -7.82 -2.56
N ALA A 16 3.22 -7.13 -1.44
CA ALA A 16 2.63 -5.83 -1.12
C ALA A 16 3.13 -4.70 -2.03
N ALA A 17 4.37 -4.78 -2.53
CA ALA A 17 4.93 -3.83 -3.48
C ALA A 17 4.47 -4.08 -4.93
N SER A 18 3.93 -5.26 -5.23
CA SER A 18 3.51 -5.64 -6.59
C SER A 18 2.55 -4.65 -7.27
N PRO A 19 1.55 -4.05 -6.59
CA PRO A 19 0.66 -3.07 -7.20
C PRO A 19 1.39 -1.77 -7.59
N ALA A 20 2.25 -1.25 -6.71
CA ALA A 20 3.01 -0.03 -6.97
C ALA A 20 4.01 -0.20 -8.14
N ILE A 21 4.61 -1.39 -8.26
CA ILE A 21 5.48 -1.73 -9.39
C ILE A 21 4.66 -1.85 -10.69
N ALA A 22 3.45 -2.42 -10.62
CA ALA A 22 2.56 -2.51 -11.78
C ALA A 22 2.07 -1.13 -12.26
N GLU A 23 1.78 -0.21 -11.35
CA GLU A 23 1.47 1.19 -11.71
C GLU A 23 2.66 1.90 -12.37
N ALA A 24 3.88 1.71 -11.85
CA ALA A 24 5.07 2.33 -12.41
C ALA A 24 5.54 1.72 -13.74
N ALA A 25 5.31 0.42 -13.96
CA ALA A 25 5.76 -0.29 -15.16
C ALA A 25 4.83 -0.10 -16.37
N PHE A 26 3.56 0.26 -16.13
CA PHE A 26 2.57 0.46 -17.18
C PHE A 26 2.14 1.93 -17.24
N GLU A 27 2.98 2.76 -17.84
CA GLU A 27 2.57 4.09 -18.32
C GLU A 27 1.66 3.87 -19.53
N ARG A 28 0.40 3.52 -19.26
CA ARG A 28 -0.63 3.43 -20.30
C ARG A 28 -0.74 4.82 -20.92
N SER A 29 -0.29 4.95 -22.17
CA SER A 29 -0.51 6.16 -22.95
C SER A 29 -2.01 6.34 -23.17
N VAL A 30 -2.66 7.10 -22.29
CA VAL A 30 -4.06 7.49 -22.42
C VAL A 30 -4.10 8.58 -23.50
N ALA A 31 -4.96 8.41 -24.51
CA ALA A 31 -5.20 9.45 -25.49
C ALA A 31 -5.71 10.71 -24.74
N PRO A 32 -5.16 11.91 -25.00
CA PRO A 32 -5.61 13.12 -24.33
C PRO A 32 -7.12 13.29 -24.51
N VAL A 33 -7.89 13.19 -23.44
CA VAL A 33 -9.32 13.47 -23.47
C VAL A 33 -9.49 14.97 -23.21
N GLU A 34 -9.99 15.69 -24.22
CA GLU A 34 -10.36 17.10 -24.05
C GLU A 34 -11.48 17.19 -23.00
N GLY A 35 -11.12 17.47 -21.75
CA GLY A 35 -12.03 17.43 -20.60
C GLY A 35 -11.48 16.80 -19.32
N GLU A 36 -10.19 16.45 -19.26
CA GLU A 36 -9.53 16.01 -18.01
C GLU A 36 -9.80 17.02 -16.89
N SER A 37 -10.54 16.60 -15.85
CA SER A 37 -10.86 17.45 -14.71
C SER A 37 -9.56 17.89 -14.03
N GLU A 38 -9.43 19.18 -13.71
CA GLU A 38 -8.28 19.72 -12.97
C GLU A 38 -8.09 19.08 -11.57
N VAL A 39 -9.15 18.44 -11.07
CA VAL A 39 -9.13 17.56 -9.88
C VAL A 39 -8.24 16.32 -10.08
N GLY A 40 -8.10 15.81 -11.30
CA GLY A 40 -7.17 14.74 -11.66
C GLY A 40 -5.72 15.21 -11.90
N GLY A 41 -5.52 16.51 -12.17
CA GLY A 41 -4.18 17.09 -12.38
C GLY A 41 -3.39 17.31 -11.09
N SER A 42 -4.08 17.52 -9.97
CA SER A 42 -3.44 17.63 -8.65
C SER A 42 -3.36 16.28 -7.96
N GLY A 43 -2.44 15.42 -8.44
CA GLY A 43 -2.12 14.14 -7.79
C GLY A 43 -1.70 14.26 -6.32
N ILE A 44 -1.48 15.49 -5.83
CA ILE A 44 -1.17 15.81 -4.43
C ILE A 44 -2.32 15.40 -3.51
N LEU A 45 -3.58 15.65 -3.87
CA LEU A 45 -4.71 15.28 -3.00
C LEU A 45 -4.85 13.75 -2.87
N LEU A 46 -4.72 13.04 -4.00
CA LEU A 46 -4.73 11.57 -4.00
C LEU A 46 -3.52 11.00 -3.26
N ALA A 47 -2.33 11.57 -3.43
CA ALA A 47 -1.11 11.15 -2.73
C ALA A 47 -1.22 11.36 -1.22
N VAL A 48 -1.78 12.49 -0.77
CA VAL A 48 -2.01 12.76 0.66
C VAL A 48 -3.05 11.81 1.23
N LEU A 49 -4.17 11.60 0.53
CA LEU A 49 -5.22 10.69 0.97
C LEU A 49 -4.74 9.24 1.03
N ALA A 50 -4.00 8.79 0.01
CA ALA A 50 -3.37 7.47 -0.02
C ALA A 50 -2.36 7.31 1.12
N GLY A 51 -1.48 8.30 1.34
CA GLY A 51 -0.54 8.29 2.45
C GLY A 51 -1.22 8.18 3.81
N ALA A 52 -2.29 8.96 4.03
CA ALA A 52 -3.07 8.91 5.26
C ALA A 52 -3.76 7.56 5.46
N ALA A 53 -4.33 6.97 4.40
CA ALA A 53 -4.98 5.66 4.45
C ALA A 53 -3.99 4.54 4.77
N ILE A 54 -2.78 4.57 4.20
CA ILE A 54 -1.72 3.59 4.50
C ILE A 54 -1.29 3.69 5.96
N ILE A 55 -1.00 4.90 6.45
CA ILE A 55 -0.56 5.11 7.84
C ILE A 55 -1.68 4.70 8.82
N GLY A 56 -2.91 5.13 8.58
CA GLY A 56 -4.06 4.75 9.38
C GLY A 56 -4.30 3.23 9.39
N GLY A 57 -4.24 2.59 8.22
CA GLY A 57 -4.37 1.14 8.09
C GLY A 57 -3.29 0.37 8.84
N ILE A 58 -2.03 0.84 8.82
CA ILE A 58 -0.93 0.23 9.59
C ILE A 58 -1.18 0.37 11.09
N ILE A 59 -1.59 1.54 11.57
CA ILE A 59 -1.86 1.77 13.00
C ILE A 59 -2.98 0.85 13.49
N ILE A 60 -4.07 0.78 12.73
CA ILE A 60 -5.23 -0.06 13.07
C ILE A 60 -4.87 -1.55 13.02
N ALA A 61 -4.07 -1.97 12.04
CA ALA A 61 -3.59 -3.34 11.95
C ALA A 61 -2.59 -3.69 13.08
N ALA A 62 -1.80 -2.72 13.55
CA ALA A 62 -0.83 -2.90 14.63
C ALA A 62 -1.47 -2.87 16.03
N ASP A 63 -2.61 -2.16 16.18
CA ASP A 63 -3.35 -2.06 17.45
C ASP A 63 -3.99 -3.41 17.87
N GLY A 64 -4.11 -4.37 16.96
CA GLY A 64 -4.63 -5.72 17.22
C GLY A 64 -3.67 -6.69 17.91
N SER A 65 -2.85 -6.23 18.85
CA SER A 65 -1.83 -7.04 19.55
C SER A 65 -2.18 -7.30 21.02
N ASP A 66 -3.42 -7.68 21.32
CA ASP A 66 -3.76 -8.26 22.62
C ASP A 66 -3.59 -9.78 22.52
N ASP A 67 -2.33 -10.23 22.60
CA ASP A 67 -1.94 -11.62 22.86
C ASP A 67 -2.43 -12.01 24.27
N ASN A 68 -3.75 -12.14 24.44
CA ASN A 68 -4.33 -12.79 25.60
C ASN A 68 -4.06 -14.29 25.46
N ALA A 69 -2.88 -14.72 25.92
CA ALA A 69 -2.56 -16.13 26.06
C ALA A 69 -3.60 -16.78 26.97
N VAL A 70 -4.62 -17.41 26.39
CA VAL A 70 -5.56 -18.29 27.09
C VAL A 70 -4.89 -19.63 27.40
N SER A 71 -3.81 -19.56 28.19
CA SER A 71 -3.25 -20.75 28.83
C SER A 71 -4.03 -20.97 30.14
N PRO A 72 -4.43 -22.21 30.48
CA PRO A 72 -5.04 -22.49 31.79
C PRO A 72 -4.06 -22.25 32.94
#